data_AF-A0A259E5C7-F1
#
_entry.id   AF-A0A259E5C7-F1
#
_cell.length_a   1.000
_cell.length_b   1.000
_cell.length_c   1.000
_cell.angle_alpha   90.00
_cell.angle_beta   90.00
_cell.angle_gamma   90.00
#
_symmetry.space_group_name_H-M   'P 1'
#
loop_
_entity.id
_entity.type
_entity.pdbx_description
1 polymer ?
#
loop_
_entity_poly.entity_id
_entity_poly.type
_entity_poly.pdbx_seq_one_letter_code
_entity_poly.pdbx_strand_id
1 'polypeptide(L)'
;MMMTNDLSPAARPGSVALGNMTIEELRAELAKSLSITAAHMQHLAAIWRELERRGEDLSDLKSGLWSFMPLIARGDLKAELVVKYAGYTTLLRRLATLPLAEQENLLVDDVVTVIEHVNGAWVEHRKALRDLRSTEALQVINERILPPAEQKRRALSITQRSPRKVADKIVLQAQKLKLDTTAPHKTISATITEDEAAALSAAAQDAGVSVSRIVRAALDVSGLFKKVDL
;
A
#
# COMPACT_ATOMS: atom_id res chain seq x y z
N MET A 1 -12.79 -40.03 25.16
CA MET A 1 -11.81 -39.60 26.18
C MET A 1 -11.89 -38.09 26.25
N MET A 2 -12.66 -37.57 27.22
CA MET A 2 -12.84 -36.13 27.43
C MET A 2 -11.57 -35.58 28.10
N MET A 3 -10.86 -34.69 27.40
CA MET A 3 -9.87 -33.82 28.04
C MET A 3 -10.63 -32.68 28.70
N THR A 4 -10.93 -32.81 29.98
CA THR A 4 -11.38 -31.70 30.82
C THR A 4 -10.25 -30.68 30.89
N ASN A 5 -10.33 -29.64 30.05
CA ASN A 5 -9.42 -28.51 30.10
C ASN A 5 -9.78 -27.69 31.33
N ASP A 6 -9.26 -28.13 32.48
CA ASP A 6 -9.33 -27.43 33.75
C ASP A 6 -8.40 -26.22 33.68
N LEU A 7 -8.84 -25.18 32.97
CA LEU A 7 -8.30 -23.83 33.08
C LEU A 7 -8.84 -23.23 34.38
N SER A 8 -8.40 -23.79 35.50
CA SER A 8 -8.51 -23.17 36.81
C SER A 8 -7.84 -21.79 36.74
N PRO A 9 -8.46 -20.72 37.26
CA PRO A 9 -7.91 -19.37 37.24
C PRO A 9 -6.78 -19.27 38.27
N ALA A 10 -5.66 -19.92 37.98
CA ALA A 10 -4.41 -19.69 38.68
C ALA A 10 -4.11 -18.18 38.58
N ALA A 11 -4.18 -17.52 39.75
CA ALA A 11 -3.80 -16.15 40.06
C ALA A 11 -3.32 -15.32 38.86
N ARG A 12 -4.12 -14.34 38.43
CA ARG A 12 -3.69 -13.32 37.47
C ARG A 12 -2.35 -12.74 37.96
N PRO A 13 -1.23 -12.92 37.24
CA PRO A 13 0.00 -12.26 37.61
C PRO A 13 -0.22 -10.75 37.42
N GLY A 14 -0.19 -9.98 38.52
CA GLY A 14 -0.16 -8.51 38.48
C GLY A 14 -1.51 -7.80 38.68
N SER A 15 -2.16 -7.97 39.84
CA SER A 15 -3.11 -6.96 40.33
C SER A 15 -2.35 -5.69 40.74
N VAL A 16 -1.77 -4.99 39.76
CA VAL A 16 -1.32 -3.61 39.93
C VAL A 16 -2.56 -2.80 40.30
N ALA A 17 -2.49 -1.98 41.34
CA ALA A 17 -3.57 -1.08 41.71
C ALA A 17 -3.68 0.06 40.70
N LEU A 18 -4.15 -0.26 39.48
CA LEU A 18 -4.26 0.65 38.33
C LEU A 18 -5.08 1.90 38.68
N GLY A 19 -6.06 1.78 39.60
CA GLY A 19 -6.93 2.87 40.03
C GLY A 19 -6.21 4.02 40.75
N ASN A 20 -4.99 3.82 41.23
CA ASN A 20 -4.20 4.84 41.93
C ASN A 20 -3.09 5.45 41.06
N MET A 21 -2.93 4.96 39.82
CA MET A 21 -1.90 5.45 38.91
C MET A 21 -2.38 6.68 38.15
N THR A 22 -1.47 7.63 37.96
CA THR A 22 -1.63 8.74 37.02
C THR A 22 -1.70 8.26 35.57
N ILE A 23 -2.15 9.12 34.67
CA ILE A 23 -2.21 8.80 33.23
C ILE A 23 -0.81 8.51 32.69
N GLU A 24 0.20 9.24 33.15
CA GLU A 24 1.60 9.07 32.78
C GLU A 24 2.13 7.70 33.24
N GLU A 25 1.83 7.30 34.47
CA GLU A 25 2.20 5.97 34.99
C GLU A 25 1.47 4.85 34.26
N LEU A 26 0.18 5.01 33.95
CA LEU A 26 -0.58 4.04 33.15
C LEU A 26 -0.01 3.91 31.73
N ARG A 27 0.39 5.02 31.10
CA ARG A 27 1.07 5.00 29.80
C ARG A 27 2.41 4.29 29.86
N ALA A 28 3.19 4.53 30.91
CA ALA A 28 4.47 3.87 31.11
C ALA A 28 4.31 2.36 31.33
N GLU A 29 3.34 1.94 32.15
CA GLU A 29 3.11 0.53 32.42
C GLU A 29 2.49 -0.20 31.22
N LEU A 30 1.66 0.49 30.43
CA LEU A 30 1.22 -0.01 29.13
C LEU A 30 2.41 -0.20 28.19
N ALA A 31 3.29 0.80 28.05
CA ALA A 31 4.46 0.71 27.18
C ALA A 31 5.38 -0.46 27.58
N LYS A 32 5.62 -0.65 28.88
CA LYS A 32 6.37 -1.79 29.41
C LYS A 32 5.68 -3.12 29.11
N SER A 33 4.37 -3.20 29.26
CA SER A 33 3.58 -4.40 28.92
C SER A 33 3.67 -4.75 27.43
N LEU A 34 3.68 -3.73 26.56
CA LEU A 34 3.87 -3.91 25.12
C LEU A 34 5.28 -4.41 24.79
N SER A 35 6.32 -3.93 25.49
CA SER A 35 7.69 -4.45 25.36
C SER A 35 7.80 -5.92 25.77
N ILE A 36 7.13 -6.32 26.86
CA ILE A 36 7.04 -7.73 27.28
C ILE A 36 6.34 -8.55 26.20
N THR A 37 5.26 -8.02 25.62
CA THR A 37 4.53 -8.69 24.54
C THR A 37 5.42 -8.90 23.32
N ALA A 38 6.21 -7.89 22.91
CA ALA A 38 7.15 -8.03 21.81
C ALA A 38 8.23 -9.07 22.09
N ALA A 39 8.80 -9.10 23.30
CA ALA A 39 9.75 -10.12 23.71
C ALA A 39 9.15 -11.54 23.69
N HIS A 40 7.89 -11.68 24.10
CA HIS A 40 7.17 -12.96 24.02
C HIS A 40 6.94 -13.37 22.56
N MET A 41 6.57 -12.44 21.67
CA MET A 41 6.44 -12.71 20.24
C MET A 41 7.78 -13.16 19.61
N GLN A 42 8.90 -12.58 20.04
CA GLN A 42 10.23 -13.03 19.62
C GLN A 42 10.51 -14.49 20.04
N HIS A 43 10.13 -14.85 21.27
CA HIS A 43 10.22 -16.23 21.76
C HIS A 43 9.34 -17.19 20.96
N LEU A 44 8.09 -16.82 20.69
CA LEU A 44 7.17 -17.60 19.87
C LEU A 44 7.69 -17.77 18.44
N ALA A 45 8.31 -16.75 17.85
CA ALA A 45 8.95 -16.84 16.55
C ALA A 45 10.13 -17.82 16.54
N ALA A 46 10.89 -17.92 17.64
CA ALA A 46 11.93 -18.93 17.78
C ALA A 46 11.37 -20.36 17.85
N ILE A 47 10.24 -20.55 18.56
CA ILE A 47 9.51 -21.82 18.58
C ILE A 47 9.00 -22.17 17.17
N TRP A 48 8.37 -21.20 16.49
CA TRP A 48 7.89 -21.35 15.12
C TRP A 48 9.00 -21.85 14.19
N ARG A 49 10.17 -21.20 14.24
CA ARG A 49 11.33 -21.59 13.44
C ARG A 49 11.77 -23.03 13.70
N GLU A 50 11.75 -23.45 14.97
CA GLU A 50 12.14 -24.81 15.36
C GLU A 50 11.11 -25.85 14.90
N LEU A 51 9.81 -25.53 14.96
CA LEU A 51 8.75 -26.40 14.45
C LEU A 51 8.85 -26.56 12.93
N GLU A 52 9.03 -25.47 12.17
CA GLU A 52 9.24 -25.55 10.72
C GLU A 52 10.50 -26.35 10.37
N ARG A 53 11.60 -26.17 11.14
CA ARG A 53 12.84 -26.94 10.96
C ARG A 53 12.64 -28.45 11.18
N ARG A 54 11.67 -28.83 12.03
CA ARG A 54 11.29 -30.23 12.28
C ARG A 54 10.31 -30.80 11.26
N GLY A 55 9.84 -29.99 10.31
CA GLY A 55 8.92 -30.40 9.26
C GLY A 55 7.44 -30.31 9.63
N GLU A 56 7.11 -29.62 10.72
CA GLU A 56 5.71 -29.35 11.08
C GLU A 56 5.09 -28.34 10.10
N ASP A 57 3.85 -28.62 9.66
CA ASP A 57 3.06 -27.67 8.87
C ASP A 57 2.28 -26.75 9.81
N LEU A 58 2.57 -25.45 9.74
CA LEU A 58 1.95 -24.40 10.56
C LEU A 58 1.03 -23.49 9.73
N SER A 59 0.57 -23.96 8.57
CA SER A 59 -0.20 -23.13 7.63
C SER A 59 -1.57 -22.73 8.14
N ASP A 60 -2.16 -23.52 9.02
CA ASP A 60 -3.41 -23.24 9.75
C ASP A 60 -3.27 -22.04 10.72
N LEU A 61 -2.07 -21.83 11.27
CA LEU A 61 -1.79 -20.73 12.19
C LEU A 61 -1.56 -19.38 11.48
N LYS A 62 -1.47 -19.32 10.14
CA LYS A 62 -1.09 -18.10 9.39
C LYS A 62 -2.24 -17.08 9.21
N SER A 63 -2.95 -16.74 10.28
CA SER A 63 -4.03 -15.76 10.26
C SER A 63 -3.80 -14.61 11.26
N GLY A 64 -4.39 -13.44 10.99
CA GLY A 64 -4.25 -12.26 11.87
C GLY A 64 -2.78 -11.88 12.13
N LEU A 65 -2.43 -11.64 13.40
CA LEU A 65 -1.06 -11.32 13.81
C LEU A 65 -0.08 -12.48 13.60
N TRP A 66 -0.55 -13.73 13.67
CA TRP A 66 0.29 -14.91 13.47
C TRP A 66 0.82 -15.04 12.04
N SER A 67 0.15 -14.40 11.07
CA SER A 67 0.67 -14.31 9.69
C SER A 67 2.02 -13.61 9.57
N PHE A 68 2.46 -12.88 10.60
CA PHE A 68 3.78 -12.24 10.68
C PHE A 68 4.84 -13.07 11.40
N MET A 69 4.48 -14.17 12.09
CA MET A 69 5.46 -15.01 12.79
C MET A 69 6.60 -15.50 11.90
N PRO A 70 6.36 -15.98 10.66
CA PRO A 70 7.45 -16.41 9.78
C PRO A 70 8.44 -15.29 9.47
N LEU A 71 7.97 -14.03 9.40
CA LEU A 71 8.83 -12.87 9.12
C LEU A 71 9.72 -12.54 10.34
N ILE A 72 9.16 -12.62 11.55
CA ILE A 72 9.94 -12.44 12.78
C ILE A 72 10.94 -13.59 12.96
N ALA A 73 10.52 -14.83 12.68
CA ALA A 73 11.33 -16.03 12.84
C ALA A 73 12.59 -16.02 11.95
N ARG A 74 12.47 -15.48 10.74
CA ARG A 74 13.60 -15.29 9.81
C ARG A 74 14.44 -14.04 10.11
N GLY A 75 13.97 -13.15 10.97
CA GLY A 75 14.62 -11.87 11.25
C GLY A 75 14.37 -10.80 10.19
N ASP A 76 13.31 -10.95 9.38
CA ASP A 76 12.90 -9.96 8.37
C ASP A 76 12.11 -8.80 9.02
N LEU A 77 11.46 -9.03 10.16
CA LEU A 77 10.57 -8.06 10.80
C LEU A 77 10.74 -8.06 12.33
N LYS A 78 10.86 -6.87 12.92
CA LYS A 78 10.88 -6.70 14.37
C LYS A 78 9.52 -6.96 15.02
N ALA A 79 9.52 -7.71 16.12
CA ALA A 79 8.31 -8.00 16.90
C ALA A 79 7.67 -6.71 17.46
N GLU A 80 8.49 -5.74 17.85
CA GLU A 80 8.06 -4.43 18.35
C GLU A 80 7.24 -3.66 17.32
N LEU A 81 7.58 -3.76 16.04
CA LEU A 81 6.80 -3.14 14.97
C LEU A 81 5.43 -3.81 14.82
N VAL A 82 5.37 -5.14 14.93
CA VAL A 82 4.09 -5.89 14.87
C VAL A 82 3.18 -5.50 16.02
N VAL A 83 3.72 -5.34 17.22
CA VAL A 83 2.96 -4.86 18.39
C VAL A 83 2.51 -3.41 18.18
N LYS A 84 3.40 -2.52 17.74
CA LYS A 84 3.11 -1.08 17.55
C LYS A 84 2.08 -0.81 16.46
N TYR A 85 2.11 -1.57 15.37
CA TYR A 85 1.22 -1.40 14.20
C TYR A 85 0.32 -2.61 13.96
N ALA A 86 -0.15 -3.24 15.05
CA ALA A 86 -1.13 -4.31 14.96
C ALA A 86 -2.35 -3.86 14.12
N GLY A 87 -2.76 -4.68 13.15
CA GLY A 87 -3.85 -4.38 12.21
C GLY A 87 -3.42 -3.63 10.94
N TYR A 88 -2.24 -3.00 10.90
CA TYR A 88 -1.73 -2.31 9.71
C TYR A 88 -0.96 -3.28 8.79
N THR A 89 -1.67 -4.26 8.23
CA THR A 89 -1.05 -5.38 7.51
C THR A 89 -0.18 -4.97 6.32
N THR A 90 -0.65 -4.01 5.51
CA THR A 90 0.12 -3.48 4.38
C THR A 90 1.41 -2.80 4.84
N LEU A 91 1.34 -2.01 5.92
CA LEU A 91 2.50 -1.33 6.48
C LEU A 91 3.51 -2.35 7.02
N LEU A 92 3.07 -3.33 7.82
CA LEU A 92 3.95 -4.36 8.37
C LEU A 92 4.66 -5.17 7.29
N ARG A 93 3.96 -5.53 6.20
CA ARG A 93 4.58 -6.22 5.06
C ARG A 93 5.64 -5.36 4.36
N ARG A 94 5.50 -4.04 4.38
CA ARG A 94 6.48 -3.11 3.81
C ARG A 94 7.65 -2.87 4.75
N LEU A 95 7.39 -2.75 6.05
CA LEU A 95 8.46 -2.65 7.04
C LEU A 95 9.36 -3.89 7.02
N ALA A 96 8.78 -5.07 6.75
CA ALA A 96 9.54 -6.31 6.61
C ALA A 96 10.50 -6.34 5.39
N THR A 97 10.43 -5.37 4.47
CA THR A 97 11.39 -5.26 3.36
C THR A 97 12.57 -4.34 3.69
N LEU A 98 12.53 -3.65 4.84
CA LEU A 98 13.60 -2.76 5.26
C LEU A 98 14.69 -3.53 6.04
N PRO A 99 15.96 -3.10 5.96
CA PRO A 99 17.00 -3.55 6.88
C PRO A 99 16.59 -3.34 8.34
N LEU A 100 17.00 -4.24 9.24
CA LEU A 100 16.67 -4.15 10.66
C LEU A 100 17.09 -2.82 11.31
N ALA A 101 18.20 -2.23 10.87
CA ALA A 101 18.66 -0.92 11.34
C ALA A 101 17.68 0.21 10.97
N GLU A 102 17.07 0.16 9.77
CA GLU A 102 16.04 1.13 9.37
C GLU A 102 14.74 0.91 10.16
N GLN A 103 14.40 -0.34 10.44
CA GLN A 103 13.27 -0.67 11.32
C GLN A 103 13.46 -0.11 12.74
N GLU A 104 14.69 -0.13 13.27
CA GLU A 104 15.05 0.49 14.56
C GLU A 104 14.89 2.01 14.53
N ASN A 105 15.40 2.66 13.48
CA ASN A 105 15.25 4.10 13.31
C ASN A 105 13.76 4.51 13.31
N LEU A 106 12.91 3.74 12.65
CA LEU A 106 11.46 3.98 12.60
C LEU A 106 10.73 3.70 13.91
N LEU A 107 11.26 2.83 14.78
CA LEU A 107 10.72 2.68 16.13
C LEU A 107 10.91 3.96 16.95
N VAL A 108 11.99 4.72 16.69
CA VAL A 108 12.34 5.97 17.38
C VAL A 108 11.65 7.19 16.77
N ASP A 109 11.83 7.47 15.48
CA ASP A 109 11.33 8.72 14.84
C ASP A 109 9.86 8.60 14.40
N ASP A 110 9.34 7.37 14.15
CA ASP A 110 7.94 7.05 13.79
C ASP A 110 7.35 7.89 12.62
N VAL A 111 8.20 8.51 11.82
CA VAL A 111 7.78 9.46 10.78
C VAL A 111 8.58 9.26 9.50
N VAL A 112 7.91 9.51 8.38
CA VAL A 112 8.53 9.50 7.06
C VAL A 112 8.08 10.68 6.24
N THR A 113 8.91 11.10 5.29
CA THR A 113 8.56 12.15 4.32
C THR A 113 7.86 11.52 3.12
N VAL A 114 6.67 12.01 2.81
CA VAL A 114 5.84 11.60 1.69
C VAL A 114 5.69 12.78 0.74
N ILE A 115 5.81 12.55 -0.56
CA ILE A 115 5.46 13.57 -1.55
C ILE A 115 4.00 13.41 -1.98
N GLU A 116 3.33 14.52 -2.23
CA GLU A 116 1.99 14.57 -2.79
C GLU A 116 1.95 15.58 -3.94
N HIS A 117 1.20 15.27 -5.00
CA HIS A 117 1.03 16.18 -6.13
C HIS A 117 -0.30 16.92 -5.97
N VAL A 118 -0.23 18.19 -5.59
CA VAL A 118 -1.40 19.04 -5.31
C VAL A 118 -1.32 20.28 -6.21
N ASN A 119 -2.39 20.58 -6.95
CA ASN A 119 -2.50 21.75 -7.82
C ASN A 119 -1.31 21.96 -8.79
N GLY A 120 -0.79 20.88 -9.37
CA GLY A 120 0.34 20.93 -10.32
C GLY A 120 1.72 21.06 -9.69
N ALA A 121 1.82 21.01 -8.35
CA ALA A 121 3.09 21.10 -7.62
C ALA A 121 3.31 19.89 -6.71
N TRP A 122 4.57 19.48 -6.58
CA TRP A 122 4.98 18.46 -5.61
C TRP A 122 5.23 19.08 -4.24
N VAL A 123 4.47 18.64 -3.24
CA VAL A 123 4.57 19.08 -1.84
C VAL A 123 5.09 17.92 -0.99
N GLU A 124 5.90 18.22 0.02
CA GLU A 124 6.46 17.24 0.95
C GLU A 124 5.72 17.32 2.29
N HIS A 125 5.32 16.16 2.81
CA HIS A 125 4.60 16.01 4.06
C HIS A 125 5.34 15.05 4.98
N ARG A 126 5.64 15.47 6.20
CA ARG A 126 6.12 14.56 7.25
C ARG A 126 4.89 13.92 7.90
N LYS A 127 4.78 12.59 7.80
CA LYS A 127 3.63 11.82 8.31
C LYS A 127 4.11 10.75 9.27
N ALA A 128 3.35 10.51 10.33
CA ALA A 128 3.59 9.36 11.19
C ALA A 128 3.27 8.07 10.42
N LEU A 129 3.96 6.96 10.73
CA LEU A 129 3.74 5.70 10.02
C LEU A 129 2.29 5.20 10.10
N ARG A 130 1.62 5.46 11.22
CA ARG A 130 0.20 5.12 11.44
C ARG A 130 -0.77 5.89 10.53
N ASP A 131 -0.37 7.07 10.06
CA ASP A 131 -1.19 7.95 9.23
C ASP A 131 -0.95 7.72 7.74
N LEU A 132 -0.04 6.81 7.38
CA LEU A 132 0.22 6.47 6.00
C LEU A 132 -0.93 5.68 5.39
N ARG A 133 -1.45 6.19 4.28
CA ARG A 133 -2.30 5.41 3.39
C ARG A 133 -1.48 4.26 2.80
N SER A 134 -2.15 3.17 2.43
CA SER A 134 -1.48 2.02 1.79
C SER A 134 -0.68 2.41 0.53
N THR A 135 -1.18 3.37 -0.26
CA THR A 135 -0.49 3.91 -1.44
C THR A 135 0.74 4.73 -1.09
N GLU A 136 0.73 5.45 0.03
CA GLU A 136 1.87 6.24 0.51
C GLU A 136 2.95 5.33 1.09
N ALA A 137 2.56 4.30 1.85
CA ALA A 137 3.48 3.26 2.29
C ALA A 137 4.18 2.57 1.10
N LEU A 138 3.44 2.30 0.01
CA LEU A 138 4.01 1.76 -1.23
C LEU A 138 4.99 2.72 -1.93
N GLN A 139 4.71 4.02 -1.85
CA GLN A 139 5.53 5.05 -2.47
C GLN A 139 6.83 5.29 -1.71
N VAL A 140 6.80 5.19 -0.38
CA VAL A 140 7.89 5.61 0.50
C VAL A 140 8.73 4.43 0.99
N ILE A 141 8.08 3.30 1.30
CA ILE A 141 8.72 2.15 1.96
C ILE A 141 8.94 1.03 0.92
N ASN A 142 10.22 0.75 0.67
CA ASN A 142 10.65 -0.33 -0.21
C ASN A 142 11.79 -1.13 0.47
N GLU A 143 12.80 -1.56 -0.27
CA GLU A 143 14.07 -2.07 0.31
C GLU A 143 14.79 -1.03 1.19
N ARG A 144 14.39 0.25 1.11
CA ARG A 144 14.79 1.35 1.99
C ARG A 144 13.69 2.41 2.01
N ILE A 145 13.83 3.38 2.91
CA ILE A 145 13.02 4.60 2.85
C ILE A 145 13.47 5.44 1.66
N LEU A 146 12.55 5.69 0.73
CA LEU A 146 12.87 6.42 -0.49
C LEU A 146 12.93 7.93 -0.22
N PRO A 147 13.99 8.63 -0.64
CA PRO A 147 14.07 10.08 -0.50
C PRO A 147 13.05 10.76 -1.45
N PRO A 148 12.60 11.99 -1.13
CA PRO A 148 11.58 12.71 -1.90
C PRO A 148 11.86 12.78 -3.41
N ALA A 149 13.11 13.02 -3.81
CA ALA A 149 13.51 13.09 -5.22
C ALA A 149 13.26 11.77 -5.97
N GLU A 150 13.48 10.63 -5.32
CA GLU A 150 13.25 9.33 -5.93
C GLU A 150 11.76 8.98 -5.97
N GLN A 151 11.02 9.33 -4.92
CA GLN A 151 9.57 9.22 -4.93
C GLN A 151 8.98 9.98 -6.13
N LYS A 152 9.45 11.22 -6.40
CA LYS A 152 8.99 12.08 -7.52
C LYS A 152 9.26 11.38 -8.84
N ARG A 153 10.49 10.88 -9.03
CA ARG A 153 10.89 10.14 -10.23
C ARG A 153 10.02 8.91 -10.47
N ARG A 154 9.75 8.12 -9.42
CA ARG A 154 8.92 6.92 -9.54
C ARG A 154 7.48 7.27 -9.89
N ALA A 155 6.90 8.27 -9.22
CA ALA A 155 5.55 8.71 -9.52
C ALA A 155 5.40 9.16 -10.98
N LEU A 156 6.32 10.00 -11.48
CA LEU A 156 6.35 10.43 -12.89
C LEU A 156 6.48 9.25 -13.87
N SER A 157 7.30 8.24 -13.55
CA SER A 157 7.48 7.06 -14.40
C SER A 157 6.23 6.18 -14.50
N ILE A 158 5.41 6.16 -13.46
CA ILE A 158 4.12 5.45 -13.46
C ILE A 158 3.13 6.21 -14.35
N THR A 159 3.05 7.53 -14.21
CA THR A 159 2.19 8.38 -15.05
C THR A 159 2.56 8.31 -16.53
N GLN A 160 3.83 8.11 -16.88
CA GLN A 160 4.27 7.93 -18.27
C GLN A 160 4.00 6.52 -18.84
N ARG A 161 3.78 5.51 -18.00
CA ARG A 161 3.44 4.14 -18.43
C ARG A 161 1.92 3.94 -18.62
N SER A 162 1.10 4.71 -17.91
CA SER A 162 -0.37 4.68 -18.01
C SER A 162 -0.96 4.98 -19.41
N PRO A 163 -0.41 5.90 -20.25
CA PRO A 163 -0.94 6.19 -21.58
C PRO A 163 -0.98 4.97 -22.48
N ARG A 164 0.01 4.06 -22.34
CA ARG A 164 0.11 2.85 -23.17
C ARG A 164 -0.99 1.85 -22.85
N LYS A 165 -1.33 1.67 -21.56
CA LYS A 165 -2.42 0.77 -21.15
C LYS A 165 -3.80 1.32 -21.50
N VAL A 166 -3.97 2.64 -21.42
CA VAL A 166 -5.22 3.31 -21.86
C VAL A 166 -5.37 3.17 -23.39
N ALA A 167 -4.29 3.38 -24.15
CA ALA A 167 -4.27 3.15 -25.59
C ALA A 167 -4.59 1.70 -25.96
N ASP A 168 -3.96 0.72 -25.31
CA ASP A 168 -4.22 -0.71 -25.56
C ASP A 168 -5.69 -1.08 -25.28
N LYS A 169 -6.28 -0.52 -24.21
CA LYS A 169 -7.70 -0.73 -23.87
C LYS A 169 -8.64 -0.10 -24.89
N ILE A 170 -8.33 1.12 -25.35
CA ILE A 170 -9.09 1.80 -26.42
C ILE A 170 -9.04 1.00 -27.72
N VAL A 171 -7.87 0.48 -28.10
CA VAL A 171 -7.70 -0.34 -29.31
C VAL A 171 -8.53 -1.63 -29.26
N LEU A 172 -8.54 -2.33 -28.12
CA LEU A 172 -9.37 -3.52 -27.90
C LEU A 172 -10.88 -3.22 -27.94
N GLN A 173 -11.28 -2.03 -27.49
CA GLN A 173 -12.68 -1.61 -27.48
C GLN A 173 -13.13 -1.15 -28.88
N ALA A 174 -12.26 -0.52 -29.66
CA ALA A 174 -12.50 -0.14 -31.06
C ALA A 174 -12.66 -1.36 -31.98
N GLN A 175 -11.92 -2.46 -31.74
CA GLN A 175 -12.11 -3.71 -32.51
C GLN A 175 -13.49 -4.37 -32.29
N LYS A 176 -14.19 -4.05 -31.19
CA LYS A 176 -15.56 -4.52 -30.95
C LYS A 176 -16.64 -3.70 -31.65
N LEU A 177 -16.31 -2.50 -32.15
CA LEU A 177 -17.24 -1.67 -32.93
C LEU A 177 -17.19 -2.09 -34.40
N LYS A 178 -18.29 -2.69 -34.89
CA LYS A 178 -18.49 -3.06 -36.30
C LYS A 178 -18.45 -1.79 -37.17
N LEU A 179 -17.29 -1.51 -37.78
CA LEU A 179 -17.13 -0.43 -38.76
C LEU A 179 -17.78 -0.85 -40.08
N ASP A 180 -18.83 -0.12 -40.50
CA ASP A 180 -19.40 -0.24 -41.84
C ASP A 180 -18.40 0.28 -42.89
N THR A 181 -18.12 -0.53 -43.90
CA THR A 181 -17.03 -0.31 -44.86
C THR A 181 -17.50 0.36 -46.16
N THR A 182 -18.75 0.81 -46.23
CA THR A 182 -19.38 1.21 -47.50
C THR A 182 -19.59 2.72 -47.72
N ALA A 183 -19.28 3.59 -46.75
CA ALA A 183 -19.47 5.05 -46.88
C ALA A 183 -18.16 5.83 -47.16
N PRO A 184 -18.19 6.89 -48.00
CA PRO A 184 -17.01 7.70 -48.36
C PRO A 184 -16.48 8.58 -47.22
N HIS A 185 -17.31 8.84 -46.20
CA HIS A 185 -16.89 9.42 -44.93
C HIS A 185 -17.32 8.49 -43.80
N LYS A 186 -16.37 8.10 -42.93
CA LYS A 186 -16.64 7.24 -41.78
C LYS A 186 -16.98 8.11 -40.57
N THR A 187 -18.25 8.11 -40.18
CA THR A 187 -18.68 8.75 -38.93
C THR A 187 -18.47 7.79 -37.77
N ILE A 188 -17.56 8.12 -36.86
CA ILE A 188 -17.37 7.38 -35.61
C ILE A 188 -18.25 8.04 -34.55
N SER A 189 -19.38 7.43 -34.22
CA SER A 189 -20.19 7.80 -33.06
C SER A 189 -19.75 6.95 -31.86
N ALA A 190 -19.13 7.58 -30.87
CA ALA A 190 -18.83 6.96 -29.58
C ALA A 190 -19.82 7.50 -28.54
N THR A 191 -20.59 6.61 -27.93
CA THR A 191 -21.40 6.94 -26.77
C THR A 191 -20.50 6.82 -25.55
N ILE A 192 -20.22 7.94 -24.90
CA ILE A 192 -19.47 7.99 -23.64
C ILE A 192 -20.45 8.19 -22.49
N THR A 193 -20.11 7.70 -21.31
CA THR A 193 -20.90 7.98 -20.10
C THR A 193 -20.70 9.44 -19.66
N GLU A 194 -21.59 9.94 -18.80
CA GLU A 194 -21.49 11.29 -18.25
C GLU A 194 -20.18 11.49 -17.45
N ASP A 195 -19.75 10.46 -16.72
CA ASP A 195 -18.47 10.45 -15.99
C ASP A 195 -17.26 10.50 -16.94
N GLU A 196 -17.31 9.78 -18.06
CA GLU A 196 -16.25 9.79 -19.08
C GLU A 196 -16.19 11.15 -19.80
N ALA A 197 -17.33 11.79 -20.03
CA ALA A 197 -17.41 13.14 -20.58
C ALA A 197 -16.81 14.17 -19.62
N ALA A 198 -17.10 14.06 -18.31
CA ALA A 198 -16.54 14.91 -17.28
C ALA A 198 -15.01 14.76 -17.19
N ALA A 199 -14.50 13.53 -17.21
CA ALA A 199 -13.06 13.26 -17.20
C ALA A 199 -12.34 13.80 -18.44
N LEU A 200 -12.96 13.68 -19.62
CA LEU A 200 -12.41 14.20 -20.86
C LEU A 200 -12.39 15.73 -20.90
N SER A 201 -13.43 16.37 -20.36
CA SER A 201 -13.49 17.83 -20.22
C SER A 201 -12.44 18.35 -19.25
N ALA A 202 -12.28 17.68 -18.10
CA ALA A 202 -11.24 18.02 -17.12
C ALA A 202 -9.83 17.89 -17.71
N ALA A 203 -9.56 16.82 -18.47
CA ALA A 203 -8.28 16.64 -19.16
C ALA A 203 -8.02 17.72 -20.23
N ALA A 204 -9.06 18.21 -20.90
CA ALA A 204 -8.99 19.31 -21.85
C ALA A 204 -8.62 20.64 -21.19
N GLN A 205 -9.25 20.90 -20.04
CA GLN A 205 -8.98 22.10 -19.26
C GLN A 205 -7.56 22.09 -18.68
N ASP A 206 -7.11 20.94 -18.13
CA ASP A 206 -5.76 20.78 -17.57
C ASP A 206 -4.67 20.94 -18.64
N ALA A 207 -4.92 20.44 -19.85
CA ALA A 207 -3.99 20.57 -20.97
C ALA A 207 -4.11 21.91 -21.74
N GLY A 208 -5.05 22.79 -21.37
CA GLY A 208 -5.27 24.08 -22.05
C GLY A 208 -5.67 23.96 -23.52
N VAL A 209 -6.31 22.85 -23.91
CA VAL A 209 -6.69 22.55 -25.31
C VAL A 209 -8.16 22.16 -25.40
N SER A 210 -8.75 22.27 -26.59
CA SER A 210 -10.14 21.82 -26.78
C SER A 210 -10.27 20.30 -26.70
N VAL A 211 -11.43 19.84 -26.19
CA VAL A 211 -11.80 18.40 -26.16
C VAL A 211 -11.61 17.75 -27.53
N SER A 212 -12.03 18.43 -28.61
CA SER A 212 -11.87 17.95 -29.98
C SER A 212 -10.41 17.72 -30.38
N ARG A 213 -9.48 18.50 -29.83
CA ARG A 213 -8.04 18.34 -30.08
C ARG A 213 -7.48 17.11 -29.36
N ILE A 214 -7.95 16.84 -28.15
CA ILE A 214 -7.58 15.62 -27.39
C ILE A 214 -8.14 14.38 -28.07
N VAL A 215 -9.41 14.40 -28.46
CA VAL A 215 -10.05 13.28 -29.18
C VAL A 215 -9.32 13.03 -30.50
N ARG A 216 -8.99 14.09 -31.26
CA ARG A 216 -8.24 13.94 -32.51
C ARG A 216 -6.84 13.36 -32.29
N ALA A 217 -6.11 13.82 -31.27
CA ALA A 217 -4.80 13.25 -30.92
C ALA A 217 -4.90 11.78 -30.50
N ALA A 218 -5.93 11.40 -29.75
CA ALA A 218 -6.17 10.02 -29.35
C ALA A 218 -6.50 9.12 -30.56
N LEU A 219 -7.28 9.62 -31.52
CA LEU A 219 -7.62 8.90 -32.75
C LEU A 219 -6.42 8.74 -33.69
N ASP A 220 -5.54 9.75 -33.76
CA ASP A 220 -4.28 9.73 -34.52
C ASP A 220 -3.30 8.70 -33.94
N VAL A 221 -3.12 8.70 -32.61
CA VAL A 221 -2.33 7.68 -31.90
C VAL A 221 -2.90 6.26 -32.08
N SER A 222 -4.21 6.14 -32.21
CA SER A 222 -4.88 4.85 -32.44
C SER A 222 -4.83 4.37 -33.90
N GLY A 223 -4.22 5.16 -34.80
CA GLY A 223 -4.15 4.86 -36.23
C GLY A 223 -5.50 4.90 -36.95
N LEU A 224 -6.54 5.43 -36.29
CA LEU A 224 -7.90 5.57 -36.83
C LEU A 224 -8.10 6.87 -37.61
N PHE A 225 -7.12 7.78 -37.51
CA PHE A 225 -7.02 9.00 -38.31
C PHE A 225 -5.73 8.89 -39.14
N LYS A 226 -5.83 8.90 -40.48
CA LYS A 226 -4.68 9.14 -41.36
C LYS A 226 -4.81 10.56 -41.88
N LYS A 227 -3.81 11.39 -41.62
CA LYS A 227 -3.67 12.69 -42.27
C LYS A 227 -3.59 12.45 -43.79
N VAL A 228 -4.55 12.97 -44.54
CA VAL A 228 -4.40 13.10 -45.99
C VAL A 228 -3.59 14.37 -46.18
N ASP A 229 -2.30 14.23 -46.49
CA ASP A 229 -1.50 15.37 -46.92
C ASP A 229 -2.03 15.79 -48.31
N LEU A 230 -2.53 17.03 -48.40
CA LEU A 230 -2.83 17.74 -49.64
C LEU A 230 -1.63 18.59 -50.02
#